data_AF-A0A954PFN0-F1
#
_entry.id   AF-A0A954PFN0-F1
#
_cell.length_a   1.000
_cell.length_b   1.000
_cell.length_c   1.000
_cell.angle_alpha   90.00
_cell.angle_beta   90.00
_cell.angle_gamma   90.00
#
_symmetry.space_group_name_H-M   'P 1'
#
loop_
_entity.id
_entity.type
_entity.pdbx_description
1 polymer ?
#
loop_
_entity_poly.entity_id
_entity_poly.type
_entity_poly.pdbx_seq_one_letter_code
_entity_poly.pdbx_strand_id
1 'polypeptide(L)'
;MKADQYRTLYDLPALAGLCSMQRAVVAEWSLDESVRRLKRLHYVLKGLAHAFSVKICAEPIYELKTAFSYHAYLCAEQVETIRRRVSEMREPPLGLEKIPHAGLQLLLDELKAAPSTLDFVTACYRHLVPALMAAVARLKADAHPLADAPTVRVAKLIEFELQELAEFGDAAVTCLQEAVESPVDEAWLQCIEQCISSAGGIDGLGQDNPSLPGPVRSQDFKYDSQPKRDERFRDPFNAGVNPEAFLYDDQFSPQDKTLMMYYKRIRELDVPEMMSSILVDLWHEEPWGFHYEMLRQMWDEARHAMMGEVGFVGIGLDWHQIPINFTWSRNLNEQMDARQRHGVLFFIEQGL
;
A
#
# COMPACT_ATOMS: atom_id res chain seq x y z
N MET A 1 42.69 -19.54 15.45
CA MET A 1 42.80 -19.08 14.05
C MET A 1 42.12 -17.73 13.98
N LYS A 2 42.77 -16.70 13.43
CA LYS A 2 42.08 -15.42 13.22
C LYS A 2 41.10 -15.56 12.05
N ALA A 3 40.02 -14.79 12.04
CA ALA A 3 38.97 -14.92 11.02
C ALA A 3 39.43 -14.58 9.60
N ASP A 4 40.43 -13.71 9.45
CA ASP A 4 41.14 -13.40 8.19
C ASP A 4 42.06 -14.53 7.70
N GLN A 5 42.37 -15.50 8.57
CA GLN A 5 43.19 -16.67 8.27
C GLN A 5 42.36 -17.95 8.10
N TYR A 6 41.04 -17.85 8.23
CA TYR A 6 40.15 -18.99 8.06
C TYR A 6 40.08 -19.42 6.59
N ARG A 7 40.30 -20.71 6.34
CA ARG A 7 40.12 -21.33 5.02
C ARG A 7 39.18 -22.52 5.10
N THR A 8 38.25 -22.57 4.16
CA THR A 8 37.36 -23.72 3.96
C THR A 8 38.09 -24.86 3.25
N LEU A 9 37.51 -26.06 3.33
CA LEU A 9 38.00 -27.19 2.56
C LEU A 9 37.83 -26.90 1.05
N TYR A 10 38.92 -27.07 0.29
CA TYR A 10 39.01 -26.77 -1.15
C TYR A 10 38.69 -25.30 -1.53
N ASP A 11 38.84 -24.36 -0.59
CA ASP A 11 38.49 -22.95 -0.78
C ASP A 11 37.02 -22.73 -1.23
N LEU A 12 36.12 -23.65 -0.88
CA LEU A 12 34.69 -23.51 -1.16
C LEU A 12 34.09 -22.28 -0.45
N PRO A 13 33.06 -21.62 -1.02
CA PRO A 13 32.38 -20.52 -0.34
C PRO A 13 31.85 -20.94 1.04
N ALA A 14 32.28 -20.23 2.09
CA ALA A 14 31.86 -20.50 3.45
C ALA A 14 30.44 -19.97 3.73
N LEU A 15 29.84 -20.41 4.83
CA LEU A 15 28.58 -19.85 5.38
C LEU A 15 27.43 -19.80 4.36
N ALA A 16 27.33 -20.78 3.46
CA ALA A 16 26.34 -20.83 2.39
C ALA A 16 26.28 -19.55 1.51
N GLY A 17 27.37 -18.78 1.45
CA GLY A 17 27.42 -17.51 0.71
C GLY A 17 26.68 -16.35 1.37
N LEU A 18 26.23 -16.48 2.63
CA LEU A 18 25.50 -15.43 3.33
C LEU A 18 26.36 -14.20 3.66
N CYS A 19 27.61 -14.44 4.09
CA CYS A 19 28.58 -13.40 4.41
C CYS A 19 30.00 -14.00 4.52
N SER A 20 31.01 -13.13 4.74
CA SER A 20 32.37 -13.57 5.07
C SER A 20 32.47 -14.02 6.53
N MET A 21 33.45 -14.88 6.84
CA MET A 21 33.74 -15.27 8.22
C MET A 21 34.07 -14.07 9.10
N GLN A 22 34.84 -13.12 8.59
CA GLN A 22 35.15 -11.89 9.32
C GLN A 22 33.88 -11.14 9.70
N ARG A 23 32.91 -10.97 8.77
CA ARG A 23 31.65 -10.28 9.06
C ARG A 23 30.84 -11.04 10.12
N ALA A 24 30.74 -12.36 10.03
CA ALA A 24 30.02 -13.17 11.02
C ALA A 24 30.65 -13.08 12.42
N VAL A 25 31.97 -12.97 12.52
CA VAL A 25 32.68 -12.88 13.80
C VAL A 25 32.55 -11.51 14.47
N VAL A 26 32.53 -10.42 13.69
CA VAL A 26 32.45 -9.04 14.25
C VAL A 26 31.03 -8.49 14.32
N ALA A 27 30.04 -9.20 13.76
CA ALA A 27 28.65 -8.76 13.82
C ALA A 27 28.14 -8.85 15.27
N GLU A 28 27.78 -7.71 15.83
CA GLU A 28 27.01 -7.68 17.07
C GLU A 28 25.56 -8.10 16.77
N TRP A 29 24.92 -8.74 17.76
CA TRP A 29 23.57 -9.24 17.60
C TRP A 29 22.74 -8.96 18.85
N SER A 30 21.57 -8.37 18.63
CA SER A 30 20.49 -8.32 19.60
C SER A 30 19.20 -8.73 18.89
N LEU A 31 18.68 -9.90 19.27
CA LEU A 31 17.37 -10.36 18.81
C LEU A 31 16.26 -9.36 19.18
N ASP A 32 16.39 -8.73 20.34
CA ASP A 32 15.46 -7.72 20.83
C ASP A 32 15.44 -6.49 19.93
N GLU A 33 16.61 -6.11 19.41
CA GLU A 33 16.75 -4.97 18.49
C GLU A 33 16.11 -5.27 17.13
N SER A 34 16.33 -6.47 16.57
CA SER A 34 15.64 -6.93 15.36
C SER A 34 14.11 -6.91 15.54
N VAL A 35 13.60 -7.46 16.64
CA VAL A 35 12.16 -7.47 16.95
C VAL A 35 11.61 -6.05 17.11
N ARG A 36 12.32 -5.17 17.81
CA ARG A 36 11.92 -3.76 18.01
C ARG A 36 11.76 -3.05 16.68
N ARG A 37 12.73 -3.18 15.78
CA ARG A 37 12.73 -2.52 14.47
C ARG A 37 11.67 -3.11 13.53
N LEU A 38 11.51 -4.43 13.52
CA LEU A 38 10.45 -5.10 12.76
C LEU A 38 9.07 -4.64 13.19
N LYS A 39 8.80 -4.47 14.48
CA LYS A 39 7.51 -3.94 14.97
C LYS A 39 7.22 -2.53 14.50
N ARG A 40 8.26 -1.69 14.39
CA ARG A 40 8.12 -0.32 13.86
C ARG A 40 7.84 -0.32 12.36
N LEU A 41 8.58 -1.12 11.59
CA LEU A 41 8.32 -1.34 10.16
C LEU A 41 6.90 -1.86 9.93
N HIS A 42 6.47 -2.87 10.70
CA HIS A 42 5.11 -3.40 10.68
C HIS A 42 4.07 -2.31 10.90
N TYR A 43 4.23 -1.49 11.94
CA TYR A 43 3.29 -0.41 12.27
C TYR A 43 3.16 0.59 11.11
N VAL A 44 4.28 1.01 10.54
CA VAL A 44 4.29 2.00 9.46
C VAL A 44 3.76 1.43 8.15
N LEU A 45 4.13 0.20 7.76
CA LEU A 45 3.62 -0.46 6.55
C LEU A 45 2.11 -0.73 6.65
N LYS A 46 1.63 -1.20 7.81
CA LYS A 46 0.20 -1.38 8.10
C LYS A 46 -0.55 -0.05 7.99
N GLY A 47 0.01 1.02 8.56
CA GLY A 47 -0.56 2.37 8.48
C GLY A 47 -0.56 2.94 7.05
N LEU A 48 0.48 2.66 6.27
CA LEU A 48 0.60 3.10 4.89
C LEU A 48 -0.43 2.39 3.99
N ALA A 49 -0.63 1.08 4.17
CA ALA A 49 -1.71 0.35 3.50
C ALA A 49 -3.10 0.95 3.80
N HIS A 50 -3.33 1.37 5.06
CA HIS A 50 -4.54 2.08 5.44
C HIS A 50 -4.64 3.44 4.74
N ALA A 51 -3.55 4.22 4.74
CA ALA A 51 -3.55 5.54 4.15
C ALA A 51 -3.86 5.49 2.64
N PHE A 52 -3.32 4.51 1.91
CA PHE A 52 -3.72 4.26 0.53
C PHE A 52 -5.21 3.93 0.41
N SER A 53 -5.73 3.02 1.24
CA SER A 53 -7.15 2.66 1.26
C SER A 53 -8.05 3.87 1.50
N VAL A 54 -7.66 4.75 2.43
CA VAL A 54 -8.37 6.00 2.73
C VAL A 54 -8.45 6.93 1.51
N LYS A 55 -7.48 6.90 0.60
CA LYS A 55 -7.47 7.80 -0.58
C LYS A 55 -8.27 7.25 -1.76
N ILE A 56 -8.36 5.94 -1.96
CA ILE A 56 -8.91 5.33 -3.19
C ILE A 56 -10.29 5.85 -3.59
N CYS A 57 -11.24 5.91 -2.65
CA CYS A 57 -12.62 6.27 -2.99
C CYS A 57 -12.69 7.71 -3.55
N ALA A 58 -12.20 8.69 -2.79
CA ALA A 58 -12.31 10.10 -3.15
C ALA A 58 -11.18 10.63 -4.05
N GLU A 59 -10.17 9.84 -4.38
CA GLU A 59 -9.15 10.19 -5.38
C GLU A 59 -9.79 10.23 -6.77
N PRO A 60 -9.76 11.33 -7.54
CA PRO A 60 -10.32 11.34 -8.88
C PRO A 60 -9.46 10.61 -9.93
N ILE A 61 -8.13 10.60 -9.80
CA ILE A 61 -7.21 10.16 -10.84
C ILE A 61 -7.17 8.63 -10.93
N TYR A 62 -7.56 8.09 -12.08
CA TYR A 62 -7.62 6.64 -12.32
C TYR A 62 -6.33 5.89 -12.00
N GLU A 63 -5.19 6.39 -12.49
CA GLU A 63 -3.87 5.77 -12.32
C GLU A 63 -3.48 5.73 -10.83
N LEU A 64 -3.88 6.74 -10.05
CA LEU A 64 -3.61 6.76 -8.62
C LEU A 64 -4.50 5.79 -7.86
N LYS A 65 -5.79 5.65 -8.22
CA LYS A 65 -6.67 4.65 -7.59
C LYS A 65 -6.11 3.23 -7.76
N THR A 66 -5.70 2.89 -8.98
CA THR A 66 -5.15 1.57 -9.30
C THR A 66 -3.79 1.36 -8.63
N ALA A 67 -2.91 2.38 -8.65
CA ALA A 67 -1.62 2.33 -7.96
C ALA A 67 -1.77 2.21 -6.44
N PHE A 68 -2.67 2.97 -5.80
CA PHE A 68 -2.92 2.89 -4.37
C PHE A 68 -3.46 1.52 -3.98
N SER A 69 -4.29 0.90 -4.82
CA SER A 69 -4.75 -0.47 -4.62
C SER A 69 -3.58 -1.47 -4.62
N TYR A 70 -2.68 -1.35 -5.60
CA TYR A 70 -1.49 -2.20 -5.68
C TYR A 70 -0.54 -2.01 -4.49
N HIS A 71 -0.21 -0.75 -4.17
CA HIS A 71 0.76 -0.44 -3.14
C HIS A 71 0.24 -0.76 -1.74
N ALA A 72 -1.08 -0.65 -1.51
CA ALA A 72 -1.69 -1.12 -0.27
C ALA A 72 -1.55 -2.64 -0.12
N TYR A 73 -1.72 -3.40 -1.21
CA TYR A 73 -1.49 -4.85 -1.24
C TYR A 73 -0.01 -5.21 -0.98
N LEU A 74 0.94 -4.57 -1.65
CA LEU A 74 2.38 -4.81 -1.40
C LEU A 74 2.76 -4.49 0.05
N CYS A 75 2.26 -3.40 0.61
CA CYS A 75 2.44 -3.11 2.04
C CYS A 75 1.86 -4.23 2.92
N ALA A 76 0.70 -4.80 2.56
CA ALA A 76 0.07 -5.89 3.31
C ALA A 76 0.90 -7.19 3.28
N GLU A 77 1.49 -7.54 2.13
CA GLU A 77 2.42 -8.68 1.99
C GLU A 77 3.65 -8.53 2.91
N GLN A 78 4.19 -7.32 2.99
CA GLN A 78 5.32 -7.03 3.88
C GLN A 78 4.91 -7.08 5.34
N VAL A 79 3.71 -6.61 5.68
CA VAL A 79 3.16 -6.75 7.03
C VAL A 79 3.06 -8.23 7.41
N GLU A 80 2.46 -9.09 6.59
CA GLU A 80 2.36 -10.54 6.86
C GLU A 80 3.73 -11.20 7.03
N THR A 81 4.68 -10.87 6.15
CA THR A 81 6.06 -11.35 6.25
C THR A 81 6.70 -10.98 7.59
N ILE A 82 6.50 -9.74 8.06
CA ILE A 82 7.00 -9.30 9.35
C ILE A 82 6.27 -9.98 10.51
N ARG A 83 4.94 -10.12 10.45
CA ARG A 83 4.14 -10.77 11.51
C ARG A 83 4.62 -12.20 11.75
N ARG A 84 4.81 -12.97 10.67
CA ARG A 84 5.39 -14.32 10.73
C ARG A 84 6.79 -14.31 11.30
N ARG A 85 7.65 -13.37 10.88
CA ARG A 85 9.02 -13.32 11.41
C ARG A 85 9.05 -12.98 12.90
N VAL A 86 8.19 -12.09 13.37
CA VAL A 86 8.09 -11.74 14.79
C VAL A 86 7.56 -12.92 15.62
N SER A 87 6.61 -13.71 15.11
CA SER A 87 6.11 -14.90 15.81
C SER A 87 7.13 -16.03 15.91
N GLU A 88 8.08 -16.13 14.98
CA GLU A 88 9.22 -17.06 15.08
C GLU A 88 10.20 -16.68 16.21
N MET A 89 10.22 -15.40 16.63
CA MET A 89 11.18 -14.86 17.60
C MET A 89 10.57 -14.61 18.99
N ARG A 90 9.24 -14.64 19.11
CA ARG A 90 8.50 -14.28 20.32
C ARG A 90 7.29 -15.17 20.52
N GLU A 91 7.04 -15.52 21.76
CA GLU A 91 5.77 -16.11 22.16
C GLU A 91 4.68 -15.03 22.25
N PRO A 92 3.40 -15.38 22.02
CA PRO A 92 2.29 -14.47 22.23
C PRO A 92 2.23 -13.92 23.66
N PRO A 93 1.81 -12.66 23.89
CA PRO A 93 1.36 -11.70 22.89
C PRO A 93 2.51 -11.03 22.12
N LEU A 94 2.40 -11.01 20.78
CA LEU A 94 3.46 -10.47 19.91
C LEU A 94 3.64 -8.95 20.04
N GLY A 95 2.62 -8.22 20.50
CA GLY A 95 2.67 -6.77 20.69
C GLY A 95 2.75 -5.97 19.37
N LEU A 96 2.28 -6.54 18.26
CA LEU A 96 2.24 -5.92 16.93
C LEU A 96 1.17 -4.84 16.79
N GLU A 97 0.17 -4.83 17.68
CA GLU A 97 -0.89 -3.82 17.72
C GLU A 97 -0.53 -2.62 18.62
N LYS A 98 0.64 -2.63 19.27
CA LYS A 98 1.09 -1.50 20.10
C LYS A 98 1.62 -0.39 19.20
N ILE A 99 1.23 0.85 19.51
CA ILE A 99 1.81 2.04 18.89
C ILE A 99 3.26 2.18 19.36
N PRO A 100 4.25 2.11 18.47
CA PRO A 100 5.66 2.09 18.88
C PRO A 100 6.19 3.48 19.23
N HIS A 101 5.59 4.56 18.70
CA HIS A 101 5.99 5.93 18.97
C HIS A 101 4.87 6.91 18.57
N ALA A 102 4.68 7.99 19.34
CA ALA A 102 3.65 9.00 19.07
C ALA A 102 3.88 9.76 17.74
N GLY A 103 5.15 10.02 17.38
CA GLY A 103 5.50 10.60 16.08
C GLY A 103 5.10 9.73 14.89
N LEU A 104 5.23 8.40 14.99
CA LEU A 104 4.79 7.51 13.92
C LEU A 104 3.26 7.45 13.83
N GLN A 105 2.56 7.58 14.96
CA GLN A 105 1.11 7.69 14.96
C GLN A 105 0.66 8.97 14.26
N LEU A 106 1.19 10.12 14.68
CA LEU A 106 0.82 11.42 14.11
C LEU A 106 1.16 11.50 12.62
N LEU A 107 2.31 10.97 12.20
CA LEU A 107 2.69 10.83 10.79
C LEU A 107 1.59 10.17 9.95
N LEU A 108 1.09 9.01 10.40
CA LEU A 108 0.09 8.23 9.67
C LEU A 108 -1.29 8.89 9.72
N ASP A 109 -1.62 9.55 10.83
CA ASP A 109 -2.85 10.31 10.96
C ASP A 109 -2.87 11.54 10.04
N GLU A 110 -1.76 12.28 9.96
CA GLU A 110 -1.59 13.40 9.01
C GLU A 110 -1.60 12.93 7.56
N LEU A 111 -0.95 11.81 7.24
CA LEU A 111 -0.92 11.27 5.88
C LEU A 111 -2.33 10.94 5.35
N LYS A 112 -3.19 10.32 6.19
CA LYS A 112 -4.61 10.10 5.86
C LYS A 112 -5.35 11.42 5.61
N ALA A 113 -4.98 12.46 6.35
CA ALA A 113 -5.55 13.80 6.28
C ALA A 113 -4.85 14.74 5.27
N ALA A 114 -4.02 14.21 4.36
CA ALA A 114 -3.26 15.02 3.41
C ALA A 114 -4.16 16.05 2.67
N PRO A 115 -3.74 17.32 2.55
CA PRO A 115 -4.57 18.42 2.03
C PRO A 115 -5.00 18.25 0.57
N SER A 116 -4.15 17.66 -0.26
CA SER A 116 -4.40 17.40 -1.67
C SER A 116 -3.79 16.06 -2.12
N THR A 117 -4.15 15.64 -3.34
CA THR A 117 -3.52 14.49 -3.99
C THR A 117 -2.00 14.69 -4.13
N LEU A 118 -1.55 15.89 -4.54
CA LEU A 118 -0.12 16.18 -4.68
C LEU A 118 0.63 16.12 -3.33
N ASP A 119 0.01 16.63 -2.25
CA ASP A 119 0.58 16.54 -0.91
C ASP A 119 0.73 15.08 -0.46
N PHE A 120 -0.31 14.27 -0.66
CA PHE A 120 -0.30 12.85 -0.29
C PHE A 120 0.81 12.08 -1.01
N VAL A 121 0.88 12.18 -2.34
CA VAL A 121 1.88 11.46 -3.13
C VAL A 121 3.29 11.95 -2.81
N THR A 122 3.48 13.25 -2.58
CA THR A 122 4.78 13.81 -2.21
C THR A 122 5.23 13.27 -0.85
N ALA A 123 4.42 13.44 0.19
CA ALA A 123 4.74 12.94 1.53
C ALA A 123 4.95 11.42 1.56
N CYS A 124 4.12 10.67 0.82
CA CYS A 124 4.26 9.22 0.71
C CYS A 124 5.57 8.82 0.01
N TYR A 125 5.76 9.22 -1.24
CA TYR A 125 6.80 8.66 -2.10
C TYR A 125 8.15 9.37 -2.00
N ARG A 126 8.19 10.65 -1.59
CA ARG A 126 9.46 11.39 -1.42
C ARG A 126 9.95 11.49 0.02
N HIS A 127 9.11 11.18 1.02
CA HIS A 127 9.51 11.24 2.43
C HIS A 127 9.33 9.89 3.13
N LEU A 128 8.12 9.32 3.17
CA LEU A 128 7.85 8.11 3.94
C LEU A 128 8.49 6.86 3.34
N VAL A 129 8.31 6.60 2.05
CA VAL A 129 8.90 5.43 1.36
C VAL A 129 10.44 5.47 1.43
N PRO A 130 11.13 6.59 1.15
CA PRO A 130 12.58 6.68 1.36
C PRO A 130 13.01 6.43 2.82
N ALA A 131 12.23 6.91 3.80
CA ALA A 131 12.52 6.66 5.21
C ALA A 131 12.34 5.17 5.59
N LEU A 132 11.34 4.48 5.02
CA LEU A 132 11.16 3.04 5.12
C LEU A 132 12.34 2.29 4.51
N MET A 133 12.74 2.63 3.28
CA MET A 133 13.88 2.02 2.59
C MET A 133 15.17 2.18 3.41
N ALA A 134 15.42 3.36 3.96
CA ALA A 134 16.58 3.59 4.82
C ALA A 134 16.57 2.72 6.09
N ALA A 135 15.40 2.56 6.72
CA ALA A 135 15.26 1.71 7.91
C ALA A 135 15.44 0.22 7.58
N VAL A 136 14.93 -0.24 6.43
CA VAL A 136 15.08 -1.62 5.95
C VAL A 136 16.53 -1.90 5.55
N ALA A 137 17.18 -0.98 4.85
CA ALA A 137 18.59 -1.09 4.46
C ALA A 137 19.51 -1.19 5.70
N ARG A 138 19.25 -0.39 6.74
CA ARG A 138 19.95 -0.51 8.02
C ARG A 138 19.63 -1.85 8.69
N LEU A 139 18.38 -2.31 8.71
CA LEU A 139 18.03 -3.59 9.35
C LEU A 139 18.76 -4.76 8.65
N LYS A 140 18.81 -4.73 7.32
CA LYS A 140 19.55 -5.69 6.49
C LYS A 140 21.05 -5.68 6.82
N ALA A 141 21.63 -4.51 7.06
CA ALA A 141 23.05 -4.35 7.37
C ALA A 141 23.39 -4.77 8.79
N ASP A 142 22.57 -4.37 9.77
CA ASP A 142 22.84 -4.51 11.20
C ASP A 142 22.48 -5.89 11.75
N ALA A 143 21.41 -6.51 11.23
CA ALA A 143 21.02 -7.86 11.66
C ALA A 143 22.15 -8.85 11.41
N HIS A 144 22.35 -9.76 12.36
CA HIS A 144 23.47 -10.69 12.30
C HIS A 144 23.31 -11.61 11.07
N PRO A 145 24.27 -11.62 10.12
CA PRO A 145 24.06 -12.23 8.80
C PRO A 145 23.98 -13.76 8.80
N LEU A 146 24.46 -14.40 9.88
CA LEU A 146 24.30 -15.85 10.11
C LEU A 146 23.19 -16.17 11.12
N ALA A 147 23.32 -15.74 12.39
CA ALA A 147 22.37 -16.01 13.45
C ALA A 147 20.96 -15.44 13.22
N ASP A 148 20.84 -14.31 12.54
CA ASP A 148 19.57 -13.65 12.19
C ASP A 148 19.38 -13.54 10.66
N ALA A 149 19.96 -14.50 9.93
CA ALA A 149 19.83 -14.59 8.47
C ALA A 149 18.36 -14.52 7.97
N PRO A 150 17.35 -15.09 8.67
CA PRO A 150 15.96 -14.92 8.25
C PRO A 150 15.46 -13.47 8.30
N THR A 151 15.88 -12.66 9.28
CA THR A 151 15.54 -11.22 9.31
C THR A 151 16.24 -10.46 8.18
N VAL A 152 17.49 -10.81 7.87
CA VAL A 152 18.19 -10.24 6.70
C VAL A 152 17.44 -10.58 5.40
N ARG A 153 16.92 -11.81 5.27
CA ARG A 153 16.07 -12.20 4.13
C ARG A 153 14.79 -11.38 4.06
N VAL A 154 14.09 -11.20 5.18
CA VAL A 154 12.88 -10.36 5.25
C VAL A 154 13.19 -8.94 4.78
N ALA A 155 14.27 -8.33 5.28
CA ALA A 155 14.67 -6.98 4.88
C ALA A 155 14.99 -6.88 3.37
N LYS A 156 15.64 -7.89 2.78
CA LYS A 156 15.89 -7.93 1.32
C LYS A 156 14.62 -7.92 0.48
N LEU A 157 13.59 -8.66 0.90
CA LEU A 157 12.32 -8.72 0.16
C LEU A 157 11.54 -7.41 0.28
N ILE A 158 11.48 -6.85 1.48
CA ILE A 158 10.83 -5.55 1.70
C ILE A 158 11.54 -4.47 0.85
N GLU A 159 12.87 -4.44 0.87
CA GLU A 159 13.65 -3.46 0.09
C GLU A 159 13.41 -3.60 -1.42
N PHE A 160 13.32 -4.82 -1.93
CA PHE A 160 13.05 -5.09 -3.34
C PHE A 160 11.72 -4.49 -3.79
N GLU A 161 10.63 -4.74 -3.06
CA GLU A 161 9.32 -4.19 -3.43
C GLU A 161 9.20 -2.69 -3.17
N LEU A 162 9.80 -2.18 -2.08
CA LEU A 162 9.80 -0.74 -1.80
C LEU A 162 10.53 0.07 -2.89
N GLN A 163 11.52 -0.52 -3.56
CA GLN A 163 12.21 0.11 -4.69
C GLN A 163 11.23 0.36 -5.85
N GLU A 164 10.37 -0.61 -6.18
CA GLU A 164 9.36 -0.45 -7.23
C GLU A 164 8.33 0.65 -6.86
N LEU A 165 7.90 0.69 -5.59
CA LEU A 165 7.04 1.77 -5.08
C LEU A 165 7.69 3.15 -5.21
N ALA A 166 8.99 3.25 -4.90
CA ALA A 166 9.74 4.50 -4.96
C ALA A 166 9.89 4.99 -6.40
N GLU A 167 10.18 4.09 -7.34
CA GLU A 167 10.33 4.40 -8.77
C GLU A 167 9.02 4.89 -9.39
N PHE A 168 7.91 4.18 -9.17
CA PHE A 168 6.59 4.65 -9.58
C PHE A 168 6.28 6.00 -8.92
N GLY A 169 6.52 6.09 -7.62
CA GLY A 169 6.18 7.25 -6.81
C GLY A 169 6.87 8.53 -7.25
N ASP A 170 8.18 8.48 -7.53
CA ASP A 170 8.92 9.65 -7.98
C ASP A 170 8.46 10.14 -9.36
N ALA A 171 8.16 9.21 -10.27
CA ALA A 171 7.56 9.53 -11.57
C ALA A 171 6.18 10.18 -11.40
N ALA A 172 5.31 9.59 -10.56
CA ALA A 172 3.97 10.11 -10.31
C ALA A 172 3.99 11.52 -9.69
N VAL A 173 4.88 11.77 -8.71
CA VAL A 173 5.03 13.10 -8.11
C VAL A 173 5.50 14.10 -9.18
N THR A 174 6.46 13.74 -10.02
CA THR A 174 6.94 14.60 -11.11
C THR A 174 5.81 14.98 -12.07
N CYS A 175 5.05 13.99 -12.56
CA CYS A 175 3.91 14.24 -13.45
C CYS A 175 2.86 15.15 -12.81
N LEU A 176 2.54 14.95 -11.54
CA LEU A 176 1.53 15.77 -10.85
C LEU A 176 2.01 17.19 -10.59
N GLN A 177 3.27 17.37 -10.18
CA GLN A 177 3.85 18.70 -9.98
C GLN A 177 3.84 19.54 -11.25
N GLU A 178 4.02 18.92 -12.42
CA GLU A 178 3.92 19.61 -13.71
C GLU A 178 2.47 19.89 -14.12
N ALA A 179 1.52 19.03 -13.72
CA ALA A 179 0.13 19.10 -14.14
C ALA A 179 -0.75 20.04 -13.27
N VAL A 180 -0.41 20.24 -12.00
CA VAL A 180 -1.24 21.03 -11.07
C VAL A 180 -0.61 22.38 -10.72
N GLU A 181 -1.43 23.42 -10.62
CA GLU A 181 -0.93 24.78 -10.31
C GLU A 181 -0.61 24.99 -8.82
N SER A 182 -1.32 24.26 -7.94
CA SER A 182 -1.17 24.43 -6.50
C SER A 182 0.08 23.71 -6.00
N PRO A 183 1.03 24.40 -5.35
CA PRO A 183 2.22 23.77 -4.81
C PRO A 183 1.87 22.90 -3.59
N VAL A 184 2.84 22.08 -3.19
CA VAL A 184 2.78 21.31 -1.94
C VAL A 184 2.69 22.27 -0.74
N ASP A 185 1.89 21.91 0.25
CA ASP A 185 1.81 22.60 1.54
C ASP A 185 3.09 22.31 2.35
N GLU A 186 4.11 23.15 2.15
CA GLU A 186 5.43 23.01 2.79
C GLU A 186 5.37 22.96 4.32
N ALA A 187 4.41 23.69 4.94
CA ALA A 187 4.25 23.68 6.39
C ALA A 187 3.71 22.33 6.88
N TRP A 188 2.75 21.75 6.15
CA TRP A 188 2.27 20.41 6.42
C TRP A 188 3.33 19.34 6.14
N LEU A 189 4.10 19.46 5.07
CA LEU A 189 5.19 18.54 4.75
C LEU A 189 6.29 18.56 5.83
N GLN A 190 6.60 19.75 6.35
CA GLN A 190 7.53 19.87 7.48
C GLN A 190 7.00 19.14 8.73
N CYS A 191 5.69 19.13 8.98
CA CYS A 191 5.09 18.33 10.06
C CYS A 191 5.36 16.82 9.86
N ILE A 192 5.21 16.31 8.63
CA ILE A 192 5.51 14.92 8.27
C ILE A 192 6.97 14.56 8.60
N GLU A 193 7.93 15.41 8.21
CA GLU A 193 9.35 15.20 8.49
C GLU A 193 9.69 15.29 9.99
N GLN A 194 9.05 16.22 10.71
CA GLN A 194 9.18 16.34 12.15
C GLN A 194 8.62 15.11 12.89
N CYS A 195 7.53 14.53 12.40
CA CYS A 195 6.97 13.29 12.93
C CYS A 195 7.95 12.11 12.77
N ILE A 196 8.59 11.97 11.61
CA ILE A 196 9.62 10.94 11.36
C ILE A 196 10.85 11.16 12.25
N SER A 197 11.36 12.38 12.31
CA SER A 197 12.57 12.70 13.07
C SER A 197 12.37 12.61 14.58
N SER A 198 11.22 13.03 15.11
CA SER A 198 10.88 12.88 16.54
C SER A 198 10.83 11.41 16.98
N ALA A 199 10.58 10.49 16.05
CA ALA A 199 10.59 9.06 16.32
C ALA A 199 11.99 8.43 16.22
N GLY A 200 13.04 9.19 15.95
CA GLY A 200 14.37 8.67 15.62
C GLY A 200 14.41 7.98 14.25
N GLY A 201 13.56 8.41 13.31
CA GLY A 201 13.31 7.71 12.05
C GLY A 201 12.37 6.51 12.20
N ILE A 202 12.15 5.78 11.10
CA ILE A 202 11.22 4.64 11.11
C ILE A 202 11.71 3.51 12.02
N ASP A 203 13.01 3.24 12.08
CA ASP A 203 13.60 2.22 12.97
C ASP A 203 13.98 2.73 14.36
N GLY A 204 13.86 4.04 14.62
CA GLY A 204 14.14 4.63 15.94
C GLY A 204 15.60 4.51 16.37
N LEU A 205 16.52 4.67 15.42
CA LEU A 205 17.97 4.72 15.66
C LEU A 205 18.56 6.13 15.57
N GLY A 206 17.82 7.08 15.00
CA GLY A 206 18.18 8.49 14.99
C GLY A 206 18.17 9.08 16.41
N GLN A 207 18.81 10.23 16.58
CA GLN A 207 18.73 10.96 17.84
C GLN A 207 17.28 11.37 18.11
N ASP A 208 16.78 11.06 19.30
CA ASP A 208 15.45 11.47 19.73
C ASP A 208 15.38 13.00 19.73
N ASN A 209 14.56 13.56 18.83
CA ASN A 209 14.15 14.94 18.89
C ASN A 209 12.86 15.01 19.74
N PRO A 210 12.89 15.56 20.96
CA PRO A 210 11.75 15.52 21.87
C PRO A 210 10.58 16.41 21.42
N SER A 211 10.75 17.25 20.39
CA SER A 211 9.69 18.14 19.91
C SER A 211 8.81 17.42 18.88
N LEU A 212 7.78 16.73 19.37
CA LEU A 212 6.67 16.26 18.55
C LEU A 212 5.82 17.46 18.11
N PRO A 213 5.53 17.65 16.81
CA PRO A 213 4.61 18.69 16.37
C PRO A 213 3.17 18.43 16.84
N GLY A 214 2.35 19.48 16.86
CA GLY A 214 0.90 19.31 17.01
C GLY A 214 0.25 18.82 15.69
N PRO A 215 -0.98 18.26 15.75
CA PRO A 215 -1.73 17.92 14.54
C PRO A 215 -2.02 19.16 13.71
N VAL A 216 -1.92 19.02 12.38
CA VAL A 216 -2.14 20.10 11.40
C VAL A 216 -3.45 19.87 10.65
N ARG A 217 -3.65 18.68 10.07
CA ARG A 217 -4.88 18.31 9.34
C ARG A 217 -5.64 17.16 9.98
N SER A 218 -4.97 16.32 10.76
CA SER A 218 -5.54 15.09 11.31
C SER A 218 -6.62 15.30 12.37
N GLN A 219 -6.63 16.44 13.07
CA GLN A 219 -7.55 16.70 14.18
C GLN A 219 -9.03 16.63 13.77
N ASP A 220 -9.38 17.14 12.59
CA ASP A 220 -10.75 17.19 12.07
C ASP A 220 -10.97 16.26 10.87
N PHE A 221 -10.07 15.30 10.66
CA PHE A 221 -10.13 14.41 9.51
C PHE A 221 -11.42 13.60 9.49
N LYS A 222 -12.10 13.62 8.34
CA LYS A 222 -13.26 12.78 8.04
C LYS A 222 -13.01 12.07 6.73
N TYR A 223 -13.23 10.76 6.72
CA TYR A 223 -13.16 9.97 5.51
C TYR A 223 -14.24 10.43 4.52
N ASP A 224 -13.84 10.61 3.26
CA ASP A 224 -14.73 10.92 2.15
C ASP A 224 -15.02 9.61 1.39
N SER A 225 -16.19 9.04 1.64
CA SER A 225 -16.66 7.81 0.99
C SER A 225 -17.34 8.05 -0.36
N GLN A 226 -17.28 9.27 -0.89
CA GLN A 226 -17.86 9.60 -2.19
C GLN A 226 -16.87 9.28 -3.31
N PRO A 227 -17.22 8.38 -4.25
CA PRO A 227 -16.36 8.09 -5.37
C PRO A 227 -16.23 9.31 -6.28
N LYS A 228 -15.00 9.60 -6.71
CA LYS A 228 -14.68 10.65 -7.69
C LYS A 228 -13.97 10.05 -8.89
N ARG A 229 -14.15 10.69 -10.05
CA ARG A 229 -13.51 10.31 -11.30
C ARG A 229 -12.92 11.56 -11.96
N ASP A 230 -11.80 11.39 -12.65
CA ASP A 230 -11.19 12.45 -13.43
C ASP A 230 -12.00 12.75 -14.71
N GLU A 231 -11.59 13.81 -15.41
CA GLU A 231 -12.28 14.40 -16.55
C GLU A 231 -12.47 13.45 -17.74
N ARG A 232 -11.76 12.32 -17.77
CA ARG A 232 -11.90 11.33 -18.85
C ARG A 232 -13.18 10.50 -18.70
N PHE A 233 -13.73 10.39 -17.49
CA PHE A 233 -14.98 9.66 -17.24
C PHE A 233 -16.17 10.56 -17.54
N ARG A 234 -16.79 10.32 -18.69
CA ARG A 234 -17.96 11.08 -19.17
C ARG A 234 -19.26 10.43 -18.74
N ASP A 235 -20.27 11.27 -18.52
CA ASP A 235 -21.64 10.86 -18.19
C ASP A 235 -21.70 9.85 -17.02
N PRO A 236 -21.17 10.21 -15.83
CA PRO A 236 -20.90 9.26 -14.75
C PRO A 236 -22.16 8.71 -14.05
N PHE A 237 -23.36 9.07 -14.51
CA PHE A 237 -24.64 8.56 -14.03
C PHE A 237 -25.36 7.68 -15.06
N ASN A 238 -24.76 7.48 -16.23
CA ASN A 238 -25.35 6.68 -17.29
C ASN A 238 -25.09 5.18 -17.06
N ALA A 239 -26.15 4.50 -16.65
CA ALA A 239 -26.20 3.04 -16.49
C ALA A 239 -26.89 2.34 -17.69
N GLY A 240 -26.86 2.96 -18.87
CA GLY A 240 -27.58 2.49 -20.06
C GLY A 240 -27.00 1.23 -20.71
N VAL A 241 -25.78 0.81 -20.33
CA VAL A 241 -25.13 -0.39 -20.86
C VAL A 241 -25.18 -1.51 -19.82
N ASN A 242 -25.88 -2.60 -20.15
CA ASN A 242 -25.87 -3.86 -19.40
C ASN A 242 -25.02 -4.88 -20.17
N PRO A 243 -23.71 -5.02 -19.87
CA PRO A 243 -22.83 -5.90 -20.63
C PRO A 243 -23.25 -7.38 -20.53
N GLU A 244 -23.79 -7.80 -19.39
CA GLU A 244 -24.22 -9.19 -19.17
C GLU A 244 -25.32 -9.60 -20.16
N ALA A 245 -26.18 -8.68 -20.59
CA ALA A 245 -27.20 -8.93 -21.61
C ALA A 245 -26.61 -9.32 -22.98
N PHE A 246 -25.40 -8.87 -23.30
CA PHE A 246 -24.71 -9.20 -24.56
C PHE A 246 -23.94 -10.51 -24.46
N LEU A 247 -23.34 -10.78 -23.30
CA LEU A 247 -22.45 -11.93 -23.11
C LEU A 247 -23.19 -13.27 -23.28
N TYR A 248 -24.42 -13.34 -22.75
CA TYR A 248 -25.21 -14.57 -22.71
C TYR A 248 -26.16 -14.75 -23.89
N ASP A 249 -26.25 -13.76 -24.78
CA ASP A 249 -27.13 -13.85 -25.94
C ASP A 249 -26.35 -14.32 -27.17
N ASP A 250 -26.84 -15.40 -27.79
CA ASP A 250 -26.22 -16.04 -28.95
C ASP A 250 -26.30 -15.19 -30.23
N GLN A 251 -27.13 -14.13 -30.25
CA GLN A 251 -27.23 -13.22 -31.39
C GLN A 251 -25.97 -12.35 -31.59
N PHE A 252 -25.19 -12.12 -30.53
CA PHE A 252 -23.99 -11.28 -30.59
C PHE A 252 -22.76 -12.08 -31.01
N SER A 253 -21.91 -11.47 -31.83
CA SER A 253 -20.69 -12.11 -32.30
C SER A 253 -19.67 -12.27 -31.16
N PRO A 254 -18.68 -13.18 -31.30
CA PRO A 254 -17.57 -13.26 -30.35
C PRO A 254 -16.82 -11.93 -30.15
N GLN A 255 -16.77 -11.09 -31.20
CA GLN A 255 -16.13 -9.77 -31.12
C GLN A 255 -16.96 -8.81 -30.25
N ASP A 256 -18.28 -8.78 -30.41
CA ASP A 256 -19.17 -7.96 -29.59
C ASP A 256 -19.09 -8.37 -28.11
N LYS A 257 -19.06 -9.69 -27.85
CA LYS A 257 -18.89 -10.24 -26.50
C LYS A 257 -17.55 -9.85 -25.90
N THR A 258 -16.47 -9.88 -26.70
CA THR A 258 -15.13 -9.46 -26.26
C THR A 258 -15.12 -7.98 -25.87
N LEU A 259 -15.76 -7.11 -26.65
CA LEU A 259 -15.90 -5.69 -26.32
C LEU A 259 -16.64 -5.48 -24.99
N MET A 260 -17.72 -6.24 -24.78
CA MET A 260 -18.51 -6.17 -23.54
C MET A 260 -17.76 -6.75 -22.34
N MET A 261 -16.86 -7.71 -22.55
CA MET A 261 -15.94 -8.16 -21.51
C MET A 261 -14.97 -7.05 -21.10
N TYR A 262 -14.38 -6.31 -22.05
CA TYR A 262 -13.51 -5.16 -21.72
C TYR A 262 -14.29 -4.08 -20.97
N TYR A 263 -15.53 -3.79 -21.39
CA TYR A 263 -16.41 -2.87 -20.68
C TYR A 263 -16.71 -3.31 -19.25
N LYS A 264 -17.09 -4.58 -19.06
CA LYS A 264 -17.32 -5.16 -17.73
C LYS A 264 -16.09 -5.00 -16.85
N ARG A 265 -14.90 -5.30 -17.39
CA ARG A 265 -13.62 -5.19 -16.68
C ARG A 265 -13.29 -3.76 -16.28
N ILE A 266 -13.31 -2.78 -17.18
CA ILE A 266 -12.97 -1.39 -16.82
C ILE A 266 -13.96 -0.79 -15.80
N ARG A 267 -15.24 -1.21 -15.83
CA ARG A 267 -16.27 -0.83 -14.84
C ARG A 267 -15.98 -1.37 -13.44
N GLU A 268 -15.19 -2.45 -13.30
CA GLU A 268 -14.81 -3.01 -12.00
C GLU A 268 -13.97 -2.04 -11.14
N LEU A 269 -13.59 -0.86 -11.66
CA LEU A 269 -13.06 0.25 -10.86
C LEU A 269 -13.98 0.68 -9.70
N ASP A 270 -15.29 0.46 -9.83
CA ASP A 270 -16.25 0.68 -8.75
C ASP A 270 -15.97 -0.20 -7.52
N VAL A 271 -15.39 -1.39 -7.74
CA VAL A 271 -15.19 -2.37 -6.67
C VAL A 271 -14.10 -1.93 -5.69
N PRO A 272 -12.89 -1.51 -6.12
CA PRO A 272 -11.91 -0.92 -5.21
C PRO A 272 -12.43 0.31 -4.45
N GLU A 273 -13.23 1.16 -5.07
CA GLU A 273 -13.82 2.33 -4.40
C GLU A 273 -14.74 1.92 -3.24
N MET A 274 -15.63 0.96 -3.48
CA MET A 274 -16.50 0.41 -2.44
C MET A 274 -15.71 -0.38 -1.40
N MET A 275 -14.79 -1.26 -1.80
CA MET A 275 -13.98 -2.07 -0.88
C MET A 275 -13.11 -1.22 0.05
N SER A 276 -12.55 -0.13 -0.48
CA SER A 276 -11.75 0.81 0.32
C SER A 276 -12.55 1.39 1.49
N SER A 277 -13.85 1.64 1.29
CA SER A 277 -14.72 2.14 2.34
C SER A 277 -15.02 1.11 3.43
N ILE A 278 -15.13 -0.19 3.06
CA ILE A 278 -15.24 -1.29 4.04
C ILE A 278 -13.95 -1.35 4.89
N LEU A 279 -12.79 -1.29 4.24
CA LEU A 279 -11.49 -1.36 4.90
C LEU A 279 -11.30 -0.23 5.92
N VAL A 280 -11.74 0.99 5.57
CA VAL A 280 -11.67 2.16 6.46
C VAL A 280 -12.63 2.02 7.64
N ASP A 281 -13.90 1.70 7.38
CA ASP A 281 -14.93 1.65 8.43
C ASP A 281 -14.69 0.50 9.42
N LEU A 282 -14.15 -0.63 8.96
CA LEU A 282 -13.86 -1.80 9.80
C LEU A 282 -12.43 -1.84 10.35
N TRP A 283 -11.61 -0.79 10.14
CA TRP A 283 -10.16 -0.78 10.48
C TRP A 283 -9.84 -1.14 11.95
N HIS A 284 -10.75 -0.80 12.86
CA HIS A 284 -10.60 -1.06 14.29
C HIS A 284 -11.50 -2.21 14.80
N GLU A 285 -12.37 -2.74 13.96
CA GLU A 285 -13.30 -3.83 14.32
C GLU A 285 -12.76 -5.20 13.92
N GLU A 286 -12.12 -5.29 12.75
CA GLU A 286 -11.68 -6.56 12.18
C GLU A 286 -10.20 -6.86 12.47
N PRO A 287 -9.83 -8.15 12.59
CA PRO A 287 -8.44 -8.52 12.78
C PRO A 287 -7.65 -8.29 11.50
N TRP A 288 -6.33 -8.17 11.63
CA TRP A 288 -5.45 -7.93 10.48
C TRP A 288 -5.63 -8.95 9.33
N GLY A 289 -5.92 -10.22 9.61
CA GLY A 289 -6.16 -11.23 8.57
C GLY A 289 -7.32 -10.89 7.63
N PHE A 290 -8.37 -10.22 8.13
CA PHE A 290 -9.46 -9.70 7.29
C PHE A 290 -8.95 -8.61 6.36
N HIS A 291 -8.22 -7.63 6.90
CA HIS A 291 -7.66 -6.53 6.11
C HIS A 291 -6.68 -7.03 5.04
N TYR A 292 -5.83 -8.00 5.38
CA TYR A 292 -4.91 -8.62 4.44
C TYR A 292 -5.64 -9.23 3.23
N GLU A 293 -6.66 -10.06 3.47
CA GLU A 293 -7.43 -10.68 2.38
C GLU A 293 -8.23 -9.64 1.57
N MET A 294 -8.84 -8.66 2.23
CA MET A 294 -9.56 -7.57 1.55
C MET A 294 -8.63 -6.71 0.70
N LEU A 295 -7.40 -6.40 1.15
CA LEU A 295 -6.40 -5.66 0.38
C LEU A 295 -5.93 -6.46 -0.85
N ARG A 296 -5.76 -7.79 -0.69
CA ARG A 296 -5.44 -8.70 -1.81
C ARG A 296 -6.56 -8.73 -2.85
N GLN A 297 -7.81 -8.84 -2.43
CA GLN A 297 -8.96 -8.82 -3.34
C GLN A 297 -9.15 -7.44 -3.98
N MET A 298 -8.99 -6.34 -3.24
CA MET A 298 -9.06 -4.98 -3.79
C MET A 298 -8.04 -4.77 -4.91
N TRP A 299 -6.84 -5.34 -4.78
CA TRP A 299 -5.85 -5.33 -5.87
C TRP A 299 -6.29 -6.18 -7.08
N ASP A 300 -6.93 -7.32 -6.87
CA ASP A 300 -7.47 -8.12 -7.97
C ASP A 300 -8.47 -7.32 -8.82
N GLU A 301 -9.39 -6.61 -8.16
CA GLU A 301 -10.39 -5.79 -8.86
C GLU A 301 -9.80 -4.56 -9.55
N ALA A 302 -8.80 -3.91 -8.93
CA ALA A 302 -8.06 -2.84 -9.60
C ALA A 302 -7.32 -3.36 -10.84
N ARG A 303 -6.76 -4.57 -10.80
CA ARG A 303 -6.17 -5.22 -11.98
C ARG A 303 -7.21 -5.51 -13.04
N HIS A 304 -8.39 -6.00 -12.66
CA HIS A 304 -9.46 -6.21 -13.62
C HIS A 304 -9.82 -4.93 -14.37
N ALA A 305 -9.91 -3.79 -13.66
CA ALA A 305 -10.13 -2.50 -14.29
C ALA A 305 -9.06 -2.18 -15.36
N MET A 306 -7.78 -2.36 -15.02
CA MET A 306 -6.67 -2.16 -15.97
C MET A 306 -6.68 -3.15 -17.14
N MET A 307 -7.10 -4.40 -16.92
CA MET A 307 -7.26 -5.36 -18.02
C MET A 307 -8.34 -4.91 -19.01
N GLY A 308 -9.40 -4.25 -18.53
CA GLY A 308 -10.41 -3.63 -19.38
C GLY A 308 -9.84 -2.49 -20.23
N GLU A 309 -9.08 -1.58 -19.60
CA GLU A 309 -8.35 -0.52 -20.30
C GLU A 309 -7.43 -1.08 -21.39
N VAL A 310 -6.56 -2.03 -21.04
CA VAL A 310 -5.65 -2.69 -21.98
C VAL A 310 -6.42 -3.35 -23.13
N GLY A 311 -7.58 -3.95 -22.82
CA GLY A 311 -8.48 -4.53 -23.82
C GLY A 311 -8.95 -3.52 -24.86
N PHE A 312 -9.47 -2.36 -24.43
CA PHE A 312 -9.90 -1.29 -25.33
C PHE A 312 -8.74 -0.71 -26.15
N VAL A 313 -7.62 -0.40 -25.49
CA VAL A 313 -6.43 0.14 -26.17
C VAL A 313 -5.89 -0.86 -27.20
N GLY A 314 -5.88 -2.15 -26.87
CA GLY A 314 -5.39 -3.22 -27.75
C GLY A 314 -6.18 -3.37 -29.06
N ILE A 315 -7.44 -2.93 -29.09
CA ILE A 315 -8.28 -2.92 -30.30
C ILE A 315 -8.42 -1.53 -30.92
N GLY A 316 -7.68 -0.53 -30.41
CA GLY A 316 -7.68 0.84 -30.92
C GLY A 316 -8.96 1.63 -30.63
N LEU A 317 -9.70 1.27 -29.57
CA LEU A 317 -10.88 2.00 -29.14
C LEU A 317 -10.57 2.95 -27.99
N ASP A 318 -11.06 4.19 -28.12
CA ASP A 318 -10.97 5.21 -27.08
C ASP A 318 -12.05 4.97 -26.01
N TRP A 319 -11.64 4.34 -24.90
CA TRP A 319 -12.55 4.03 -23.80
C TRP A 319 -13.13 5.28 -23.13
N HIS A 320 -12.48 6.44 -23.26
CA HIS A 320 -12.97 7.71 -22.70
C HIS A 320 -14.27 8.22 -23.37
N GLN A 321 -14.65 7.66 -24.52
CA GLN A 321 -15.94 7.94 -25.16
C GLN A 321 -17.08 7.07 -24.61
N ILE A 322 -16.76 6.08 -23.75
CA ILE A 322 -17.71 5.10 -23.23
C ILE A 322 -18.14 5.53 -21.82
N PRO A 323 -19.46 5.61 -21.53
CA PRO A 323 -19.92 5.93 -20.18
C PRO A 323 -19.56 4.82 -19.18
N ILE A 324 -18.61 5.11 -18.30
CA ILE A 324 -18.21 4.28 -17.16
C ILE A 324 -18.64 5.03 -15.90
N ASN A 325 -19.82 4.66 -15.39
CA ASN A 325 -20.41 5.27 -14.21
C ASN A 325 -19.75 4.79 -12.92
N PHE A 326 -19.99 5.52 -11.81
CA PHE A 326 -19.60 5.12 -10.44
C PHE A 326 -20.79 4.80 -9.54
N THR A 327 -21.98 4.67 -10.14
CA THR A 327 -23.24 4.68 -9.39
C THR A 327 -23.37 3.51 -8.43
N TRP A 328 -22.74 2.37 -8.74
CA TRP A 328 -22.75 1.20 -7.87
C TRP A 328 -21.95 1.46 -6.58
N SER A 329 -20.69 1.91 -6.69
CA SER A 329 -19.85 2.20 -5.53
C SER A 329 -20.46 3.31 -4.67
N ARG A 330 -20.96 4.37 -5.32
CA ARG A 330 -21.65 5.48 -4.64
C ARG A 330 -22.87 5.03 -3.86
N ASN A 331 -23.80 4.33 -4.51
CA ASN A 331 -25.05 3.93 -3.87
C ASN A 331 -24.79 3.01 -2.67
N LEU A 332 -23.84 2.08 -2.79
CA LEU A 332 -23.45 1.21 -1.69
C LEU A 332 -22.83 2.00 -0.53
N ASN A 333 -21.94 2.94 -0.81
CA ASN A 333 -21.30 3.77 0.22
C ASN A 333 -22.28 4.72 0.93
N GLU A 334 -23.33 5.18 0.25
CA GLU A 334 -24.33 6.10 0.81
C GLU A 334 -25.48 5.39 1.55
N GLN A 335 -25.83 4.17 1.13
CA GLN A 335 -27.08 3.51 1.55
C GLN A 335 -26.87 2.30 2.47
N MET A 336 -25.65 1.79 2.57
CA MET A 336 -25.33 0.57 3.32
C MET A 336 -24.22 0.79 4.34
N ASP A 337 -24.30 0.09 5.46
CA ASP A 337 -23.18 0.01 6.40
C ASP A 337 -22.04 -0.88 5.84
N ALA A 338 -20.90 -0.93 6.54
CA ALA A 338 -19.72 -1.67 6.07
C ALA A 338 -19.96 -3.19 5.98
N ARG A 339 -20.80 -3.76 6.86
CA ARG A 339 -21.10 -5.19 6.88
C ARG A 339 -22.04 -5.58 5.75
N GLN A 340 -23.03 -4.73 5.48
CA GLN A 340 -23.93 -4.89 4.34
C GLN A 340 -23.17 -4.79 3.02
N ARG A 341 -22.28 -3.81 2.86
CA ARG A 341 -21.38 -3.70 1.69
C ARG A 341 -20.52 -4.95 1.51
N HIS A 342 -19.90 -5.44 2.59
CA HIS A 342 -19.13 -6.68 2.55
C HIS A 342 -20.00 -7.90 2.20
N GLY A 343 -21.25 -7.95 2.68
CA GLY A 343 -22.21 -8.99 2.30
C GLY A 343 -22.59 -8.97 0.82
N VAL A 344 -22.76 -7.79 0.22
CA VAL A 344 -22.98 -7.63 -1.23
C VAL A 344 -21.77 -8.15 -2.01
N LEU A 345 -20.56 -7.76 -1.61
CA LEU A 345 -19.32 -8.26 -2.22
C LEU A 345 -19.26 -9.79 -2.16
N PHE A 346 -19.44 -10.38 -0.98
CA PHE A 346 -19.43 -11.83 -0.80
C PHE A 346 -20.47 -12.52 -1.70
N PHE A 347 -21.68 -11.99 -1.81
CA PHE A 347 -22.72 -12.56 -2.66
C PHE A 347 -22.33 -12.57 -4.15
N ILE A 348 -21.75 -11.47 -4.64
CA ILE A 348 -21.28 -11.37 -6.04
C ILE A 348 -20.19 -12.41 -6.31
N GLU A 349 -19.23 -12.57 -5.39
CA GLU A 349 -18.12 -13.53 -5.51
C GLU A 349 -18.59 -14.99 -5.53
N GLN A 350 -19.71 -15.33 -4.88
CA GLN A 350 -20.27 -16.69 -4.97
C GLN A 350 -20.91 -16.99 -6.33
N GLY A 351 -21.19 -15.96 -7.13
CA GLY A 351 -21.82 -16.08 -8.44
C GLY A 351 -20.85 -16.05 -9.62
N LEU A 352 -19.55 -15.81 -9.38
CA LEU A 352 -18.47 -15.91 -10.35
C LEU A 352 -17.99 -17.36 -10.47
#